data_AF-A4N3E4-F1
#
_entry.id   AF-A4N3E4-F1
#
_cell.length_a   1.000
_cell.length_b   1.000
_cell.length_c   1.000
_cell.angle_alpha   90.00
_cell.angle_beta   90.00
_cell.angle_gamma   90.00
#
_symmetry.space_group_name_H-M   'P 1'
#
loop_
_entity.id
_entity.type
_entity.pdbx_description
1 polymer ?
#
loop_
_entity_poly.entity_id
_entity_poly.type
_entity_poly.pdbx_seq_one_letter_code
_entity_poly.pdbx_strand_id
1 'polypeptide(L)'
;MNKFISIMNWALSTICIALSSFLVCCVVWQVLSRYLLNTPSTYTDEIARFLFIWVGLMGAAYALGQKKHLAIDLLVSKFEHSPSLQHRLQLVINLISVAFATMIMCYGGGNLVIDTVNNGQISPVLGIQMGLVYLAIPLSGCFMLIYLLRDIIDNFHHLNLKSSPLSDNQGE
;
A
#
# COMPACT_ATOMS: atom_id res chain seq x y z
N MET A 1 5.75 -12.49 15.30
CA MET A 1 5.72 -11.60 14.12
C MET A 1 4.90 -12.19 12.98
N ASN A 2 5.19 -13.43 12.54
CA ASN A 2 4.55 -14.02 11.34
C ASN A 2 3.02 -14.16 11.43
N LYS A 3 2.47 -14.53 12.60
CA LYS A 3 1.00 -14.61 12.80
C LYS A 3 0.29 -13.26 12.67
N PHE A 4 0.92 -12.17 13.11
CA PHE A 4 0.34 -10.82 13.02
C PHE A 4 0.27 -10.35 11.57
N ILE A 5 1.35 -10.57 10.81
CA ILE A 5 1.43 -10.20 9.40
C ILE A 5 0.47 -11.04 8.56
N SER A 6 0.32 -12.34 8.86
CA SER A 6 -0.65 -13.17 8.14
C SER A 6 -2.09 -12.69 8.36
N ILE A 7 -2.42 -12.25 9.58
CA ILE A 7 -3.74 -11.67 9.88
C ILE A 7 -3.93 -10.35 9.13
N MET A 8 -2.91 -9.48 9.12
CA MET A 8 -2.94 -8.22 8.40
C MET A 8 -3.09 -8.43 6.88
N ASN A 9 -2.35 -9.37 6.29
CA ASN A 9 -2.46 -9.73 4.88
C ASN A 9 -3.85 -10.27 4.54
N TRP A 10 -4.39 -11.15 5.39
CA TRP A 10 -5.74 -11.67 5.20
C TRP A 10 -6.77 -10.54 5.25
N ALA A 11 -6.69 -9.66 6.25
CA ALA A 11 -7.60 -8.51 6.39
C ALA A 11 -7.51 -7.56 5.19
N LEU A 12 -6.31 -7.13 4.78
CA LEU A 12 -6.11 -6.25 3.63
C LEU A 12 -6.61 -6.90 2.34
N SER A 13 -6.30 -8.18 2.12
CA SER A 13 -6.76 -8.90 0.94
C SER A 13 -8.29 -9.00 0.90
N THR A 14 -8.94 -9.32 2.02
CA THR A 14 -10.40 -9.40 2.10
C THR A 14 -11.06 -8.04 1.86
N ILE A 15 -10.52 -6.97 2.45
CA ILE A 15 -11.00 -5.60 2.23
C ILE A 15 -10.85 -5.21 0.76
N CYS A 16 -9.67 -5.43 0.17
CA CYS A 16 -9.42 -5.13 -1.25
C CYS A 16 -10.36 -5.91 -2.18
N ILE A 17 -10.58 -7.20 -1.91
CA ILE A 17 -11.52 -8.02 -2.70
C ILE A 17 -12.93 -7.48 -2.58
N ALA A 18 -13.42 -7.23 -1.36
CA ALA A 18 -14.77 -6.73 -1.13
C ALA A 18 -15.01 -5.37 -1.80
N LEU A 19 -14.09 -4.43 -1.63
CA LEU A 19 -14.16 -3.11 -2.26
C LEU A 19 -14.08 -3.19 -3.79
N SER A 20 -13.20 -4.05 -4.33
CA SER A 20 -13.07 -4.24 -5.78
C SER A 20 -14.31 -4.88 -6.38
N SER A 21 -14.89 -5.90 -5.74
CA SER A 21 -16.14 -6.51 -6.15
C SER A 21 -17.27 -5.50 -6.17
N PHE A 22 -17.37 -4.67 -5.13
CA PHE A 22 -18.39 -3.62 -5.06
C PHE A 22 -18.19 -2.55 -6.15
N LEU A 23 -16.94 -2.13 -6.41
CA LEU A 23 -16.61 -1.23 -7.51
C LEU A 23 -17.03 -1.79 -8.87
N VAL A 24 -16.77 -3.08 -9.13
CA VAL A 24 -17.20 -3.74 -10.36
C VAL A 24 -18.72 -3.73 -10.48
N CYS A 25 -19.46 -4.03 -9.40
CA CYS A 25 -20.92 -3.92 -9.41
C CYS A 25 -21.40 -2.49 -9.74
N CYS A 26 -20.77 -1.46 -9.17
CA CYS A 26 -21.10 -0.06 -9.48
C CYS A 26 -20.87 0.26 -10.96
N VAL A 27 -19.72 -0.13 -11.52
CA VAL A 27 -19.39 0.12 -12.93
C VAL A 27 -20.33 -0.65 -13.87
N VAL A 28 -20.65 -1.90 -13.56
CA VAL A 28 -21.64 -2.69 -14.31
C VAL A 28 -23.00 -2.00 -14.28
N TRP A 29 -23.43 -1.49 -13.12
CA TRP A 29 -24.68 -0.74 -13.01
C TRP A 29 -24.66 0.55 -13.83
N GLN A 30 -23.56 1.30 -13.83
CA GLN A 30 -23.43 2.51 -14.66
C GLN A 30 -23.58 2.20 -16.16
N VAL A 31 -22.98 1.10 -16.62
CA VAL A 31 -23.11 0.64 -18.00
C VAL A 31 -24.57 0.28 -18.27
N LEU A 32 -25.19 -0.54 -17.43
CA LEU A 32 -26.61 -0.92 -17.56
C LEU A 32 -27.55 0.29 -17.53
N SER A 33 -27.33 1.26 -16.64
CA SER A 33 -28.20 2.45 -16.53
C SER A 33 -28.13 3.27 -17.81
N ARG A 34 -26.95 3.39 -18.42
CA ARG A 34 -26.78 4.12 -19.68
C ARG A 34 -27.53 3.46 -20.84
N TYR A 35 -27.52 2.13 -20.91
CA TYR A 35 -28.16 1.40 -22.02
C TYR A 35 -29.66 1.15 -21.79
N LEU A 36 -30.10 0.92 -20.55
CA LEU A 36 -31.50 0.60 -20.23
C LEU A 36 -32.33 1.85 -19.89
N LEU A 37 -31.76 2.80 -19.15
CA LEU A 37 -32.47 3.98 -18.63
C LEU A 37 -32.15 5.24 -19.44
N ASN A 38 -31.30 5.16 -20.47
CA ASN A 38 -30.79 6.28 -21.29
C ASN A 38 -30.23 7.46 -20.47
N THR A 39 -29.96 7.25 -19.18
CA THR A 39 -29.49 8.27 -18.24
C THR A 39 -28.33 7.69 -17.41
N PRO A 40 -27.15 8.35 -17.42
CA PRO A 40 -26.04 7.89 -16.61
C PRO A 40 -26.34 8.12 -15.12
N SER A 41 -26.05 7.12 -14.29
CA SER A 41 -26.25 7.22 -12.85
C SER A 41 -25.09 7.97 -12.17
N THR A 42 -25.30 9.26 -11.90
CA THR A 42 -24.30 10.16 -11.27
C THR A 42 -23.93 9.73 -9.86
N TYR A 43 -24.86 9.14 -9.10
CA TYR A 43 -24.59 8.62 -7.75
C TYR A 43 -23.56 7.49 -7.77
N THR A 44 -23.74 6.52 -8.67
CA THR A 44 -22.82 5.38 -8.77
C THR A 44 -21.47 5.76 -9.35
N ASP A 45 -21.39 6.84 -10.14
CA ASP A 45 -20.13 7.39 -10.64
C ASP A 45 -19.26 7.92 -9.49
N GLU A 46 -19.84 8.72 -8.61
CA GLU A 46 -19.15 9.27 -7.45
C GLU A 46 -18.71 8.16 -6.46
N ILE A 47 -19.59 7.18 -6.17
CA ILE A 47 -19.25 6.03 -5.32
C ILE A 47 -18.08 5.23 -5.93
N ALA A 48 -18.14 4.94 -7.23
CA ALA A 48 -17.08 4.18 -7.90
C ALA A 48 -15.73 4.90 -7.82
N ARG A 49 -15.71 6.23 -7.95
CA ARG A 49 -14.49 7.03 -7.79
C ARG A 49 -13.91 6.94 -6.38
N PHE A 50 -14.75 6.98 -5.35
CA PHE A 50 -14.30 6.85 -3.97
C PHE A 50 -13.78 5.45 -3.68
N LEU A 51 -14.49 4.41 -4.13
CA LEU A 51 -14.03 3.03 -4.01
C LEU A 51 -12.69 2.82 -4.74
N PHE A 52 -12.51 3.44 -5.90
CA PHE A 52 -11.28 3.33 -6.67
C PHE A 52 -10.07 3.87 -5.90
N ILE A 53 -10.23 5.02 -5.22
CA ILE A 53 -9.20 5.59 -4.35
C ILE A 53 -8.84 4.61 -3.22
N TRP A 54 -9.84 4.07 -2.54
CA TRP A 54 -9.65 3.12 -1.44
C TRP A 54 -8.98 1.81 -1.91
N VAL A 55 -9.45 1.22 -3.00
CA VAL A 55 -8.88 0.01 -3.60
C VAL A 55 -7.44 0.25 -4.06
N GLY A 56 -7.16 1.37 -4.72
CA GLY A 56 -5.83 1.70 -5.20
C GLY A 56 -4.82 1.83 -4.06
N LEU A 57 -5.19 2.55 -2.99
CA LEU A 57 -4.31 2.80 -1.85
C LEU A 57 -4.12 1.56 -0.97
N MET A 58 -5.20 0.84 -0.63
CA MET A 58 -5.09 -0.41 0.14
C MET A 58 -4.41 -1.52 -0.66
N GLY A 59 -4.69 -1.59 -1.97
CA GLY A 59 -4.05 -2.52 -2.88
C GLY A 59 -2.54 -2.25 -3.01
N ALA A 60 -2.13 -0.99 -3.06
CA ALA A 60 -0.71 -0.62 -3.03
C ALA A 60 -0.03 -1.03 -1.72
N ALA A 61 -0.68 -0.80 -0.57
CA ALA A 61 -0.14 -1.23 0.73
C ALA A 61 -0.01 -2.76 0.82
N TYR A 62 -0.99 -3.50 0.31
CA TYR A 62 -0.92 -4.96 0.24
C TYR A 62 0.18 -5.46 -0.71
N ALA A 63 0.31 -4.86 -1.90
CA ALA A 63 1.34 -5.21 -2.87
C ALA A 63 2.76 -4.98 -2.31
N LEU A 64 2.94 -3.90 -1.55
CA LEU A 64 4.16 -3.62 -0.81
C LEU A 64 4.49 -4.75 0.18
N GLY A 65 3.51 -5.19 0.96
CA GLY A 65 3.66 -6.29 1.91
C GLY A 65 4.01 -7.63 1.26
N GLN A 66 3.57 -7.86 0.03
CA GLN A 66 3.92 -9.02 -0.78
C GLN A 66 5.29 -8.91 -1.45
N LYS A 67 6.08 -7.87 -1.13
CA LYS A 67 7.37 -7.55 -1.75
C LYS A 67 7.28 -7.47 -3.28
N LYS A 68 6.14 -7.03 -3.81
CA LYS A 68 5.96 -6.87 -5.27
C LYS A 68 6.46 -5.52 -5.75
N HIS A 69 7.62 -5.08 -5.28
CA HIS A 69 8.28 -3.92 -5.86
C HIS A 69 8.98 -4.35 -7.15
N LEU A 70 8.18 -4.78 -8.13
CA LEU A 70 8.66 -5.47 -9.33
C LEU A 70 9.79 -4.72 -10.04
N ALA A 71 9.70 -3.38 -10.11
CA ALA A 71 10.72 -2.54 -10.74
C ALA A 71 12.04 -2.49 -9.94
N ILE A 72 11.96 -2.53 -8.61
CA ILE A 72 13.13 -2.58 -7.73
C ILE A 72 13.72 -3.98 -7.71
N ASP A 73 12.90 -5.02 -7.66
CA ASP A 73 13.36 -6.41 -7.66
C ASP A 73 14.17 -6.72 -8.93
N LEU A 74 13.75 -6.20 -10.09
CA LEU A 74 14.51 -6.30 -11.35
C LEU A 74 15.82 -5.51 -11.35
N LEU A 75 15.89 -4.41 -10.59
CA LEU A 75 17.08 -3.58 -10.47
C LEU A 75 18.08 -4.19 -9.50
N VAL A 76 17.57 -4.82 -8.43
CA VAL A 76 18.29 -5.57 -7.40
C VAL A 76 18.84 -6.89 -7.97
N SER A 77 18.08 -7.60 -8.81
CA SER A 77 18.54 -8.85 -9.46
C SER A 77 19.67 -8.63 -10.46
N LYS A 78 19.79 -7.45 -11.07
CA LYS A 78 20.97 -7.12 -11.91
C LYS A 78 22.28 -7.12 -11.14
N PHE A 79 22.25 -7.01 -9.81
CA PHE A 79 23.44 -7.04 -8.95
C PHE A 79 23.65 -8.38 -8.24
N GLU A 80 23.10 -9.48 -8.77
CA GLU A 80 23.25 -10.85 -8.25
C GLU A 80 24.71 -11.25 -7.93
N HIS A 81 25.68 -10.69 -8.65
CA HIS A 81 27.11 -10.97 -8.46
C HIS A 81 27.74 -10.29 -7.23
N SER A 82 27.03 -9.40 -6.54
CA SER A 82 27.51 -8.75 -5.31
C SER A 82 26.41 -8.69 -4.24
N PRO A 83 26.34 -9.73 -3.37
CA PRO A 83 25.32 -9.81 -2.31
C PRO A 83 25.35 -8.58 -1.39
N SER A 84 26.52 -8.04 -1.10
CA SER A 84 26.67 -6.87 -0.23
C SER A 84 26.08 -5.59 -0.85
N LEU A 85 26.17 -5.42 -2.17
CA LEU A 85 25.61 -4.27 -2.88
C LEU A 85 24.07 -4.38 -2.95
N GLN A 86 23.57 -5.59 -3.18
CA GLN A 86 22.14 -5.90 -3.21
C GLN A 86 21.44 -5.49 -1.89
N HIS A 87 22.02 -5.88 -0.74
CA HIS A 87 21.47 -5.55 0.57
C HIS A 87 21.51 -4.05 0.87
N ARG A 88 22.59 -3.35 0.49
CA ARG A 88 22.70 -1.90 0.64
C ARG A 88 21.65 -1.17 -0.19
N LEU A 89 21.43 -1.60 -1.44
CA LEU A 89 20.42 -1.03 -2.31
C LEU A 89 19.02 -1.20 -1.71
N GLN A 90 18.69 -2.40 -1.26
CA GLN A 90 17.40 -2.70 -0.65
C GLN A 90 17.16 -1.89 0.63
N LEU A 91 18.19 -1.71 1.46
CA LEU A 91 18.10 -0.88 2.65
C LEU A 91 17.87 0.59 2.32
N VAL A 92 18.57 1.14 1.31
CA VAL A 92 18.35 2.53 0.85
C VAL A 92 16.93 2.71 0.32
N ILE A 93 16.45 1.77 -0.49
CA ILE A 93 15.08 1.81 -1.03
C ILE A 93 14.05 1.78 0.10
N ASN A 94 14.21 0.86 1.06
CA ASN A 94 13.30 0.77 2.20
C ASN A 94 13.30 2.05 3.03
N LEU A 95 14.47 2.67 3.26
CA LEU A 95 14.55 3.97 3.96
C LEU A 95 13.82 5.08 3.22
N ILE A 96 13.99 5.18 1.90
CA ILE A 96 13.28 6.15 1.06
C ILE A 96 11.77 5.89 1.13
N SER A 97 11.34 4.64 1.01
CA SER A 97 9.93 4.26 1.11
C SER A 97 9.35 4.55 2.50
N VAL A 98 10.11 4.39 3.58
CA VAL A 98 9.68 4.78 4.94
C VAL A 98 9.52 6.29 5.04
N ALA A 99 10.46 7.06 4.51
CA ALA A 99 10.37 8.52 4.47
C ALA A 99 9.13 8.98 3.69
N PHE A 100 8.88 8.38 2.52
CA PHE A 100 7.69 8.62 1.70
C PHE A 100 6.40 8.29 2.45
N ALA A 101 6.30 7.09 3.05
CA ALA A 101 5.11 6.66 3.77
C ALA A 101 4.84 7.52 5.02
N THR A 102 5.89 8.01 5.69
CA THR A 102 5.74 8.86 6.88
C THR A 102 5.38 10.30 6.50
N MET A 103 6.18 10.97 5.66
CA MET A 103 5.98 12.39 5.33
C MET A 103 4.77 12.61 4.42
N ILE A 104 4.64 11.80 3.37
CA ILE A 104 3.63 12.06 2.33
C ILE A 104 2.33 11.37 2.70
N MET A 105 2.36 10.07 3.02
CA MET A 105 1.12 9.34 3.27
C MET A 105 0.54 9.65 4.64
N CYS A 106 1.30 9.51 5.72
CA CYS A 106 0.78 9.73 7.07
C CYS A 106 0.61 11.21 7.40
N TYR A 107 1.68 12.01 7.31
CA TYR A 107 1.63 13.43 7.66
C TYR A 107 0.88 14.27 6.62
N GLY A 108 1.27 14.18 5.35
CA GLY A 108 0.60 14.89 4.25
C GLY A 108 -0.86 14.47 4.07
N GLY A 109 -1.13 13.16 4.09
CA GLY A 109 -2.50 12.63 4.02
C GLY A 109 -3.34 12.98 5.25
N GLY A 110 -2.75 12.98 6.45
CA GLY A 110 -3.42 13.41 7.68
C GLY A 110 -3.83 14.88 7.63
N ASN A 111 -2.91 15.77 7.23
CA ASN A 111 -3.22 17.19 7.05
C ASN A 111 -4.30 17.39 5.99
N LEU A 112 -4.26 16.67 4.88
CA LEU A 112 -5.30 16.74 3.85
C LEU A 112 -6.68 16.35 4.41
N VAL A 113 -6.76 15.31 5.24
CA VAL A 113 -8.02 14.93 5.91
C VAL A 113 -8.49 16.03 6.84
N ILE A 114 -7.61 16.59 7.66
CA ILE A 114 -7.96 17.67 8.61
C ILE A 114 -8.44 18.91 7.85
N ASP A 115 -7.72 19.34 6.82
CA ASP A 115 -8.06 20.51 6.02
C ASP A 115 -9.40 20.32 5.30
N THR A 116 -9.66 19.13 4.73
CA THR A 116 -10.92 18.85 4.02
C THR A 116 -12.11 18.85 4.97
N VAL A 117 -11.95 18.35 6.20
CA VAL A 117 -12.98 18.39 7.25
C VAL A 117 -13.20 19.81 7.76
N ASN A 118 -12.14 20.55 8.08
CA ASN A 118 -12.23 21.92 8.59
C ASN A 118 -12.84 22.90 7.58
N ASN A 119 -12.56 22.70 6.30
CA ASN A 119 -13.14 23.51 5.23
C ASN A 119 -14.56 23.06 4.84
N GLY A 120 -15.13 22.06 5.51
CA GLY A 120 -16.48 21.55 5.24
C GLY A 120 -16.65 21.00 3.82
N GLN A 121 -15.59 20.43 3.23
CA GLN A 121 -15.63 19.93 1.86
C GLN A 121 -16.50 18.68 1.78
N ILE A 122 -17.63 18.80 1.08
CA ILE A 122 -18.58 17.73 0.82
C ILE A 122 -18.58 17.35 -0.65
N SER A 123 -18.90 16.09 -0.93
CA SER A 123 -19.05 15.61 -2.29
C SER A 123 -20.30 16.22 -2.95
N PRO A 124 -20.21 16.63 -4.22
CA PRO A 124 -21.30 17.35 -4.90
C PRO A 124 -22.57 16.53 -5.09
N VAL A 125 -22.47 15.20 -5.15
CA VAL A 125 -23.62 14.33 -5.47
C VAL A 125 -24.19 13.68 -4.20
N LEU A 126 -23.34 13.05 -3.40
CA LEU A 126 -23.75 12.30 -2.19
C LEU A 126 -23.73 13.16 -0.92
N GLY A 127 -23.11 14.34 -0.92
CA GLY A 127 -22.97 15.18 0.26
C GLY A 127 -22.08 14.56 1.35
N ILE A 128 -21.21 13.60 0.99
CA ILE A 128 -20.34 12.91 1.94
C ILE A 128 -19.12 13.79 2.22
N GLN A 129 -18.66 13.83 3.47
CA GLN A 129 -17.42 14.53 3.82
C GLN A 129 -16.22 13.91 3.11
N MET A 130 -15.48 14.74 2.36
CA MET A 130 -14.31 14.29 1.59
C MET A 130 -13.17 13.77 2.48
N GLY A 131 -13.14 14.17 3.76
CA GLY A 131 -12.20 13.64 4.74
C GLY A 131 -12.26 12.11 4.87
N LEU A 132 -13.45 11.51 4.74
CA LEU A 132 -13.60 10.04 4.77
C LEU A 132 -12.98 9.37 3.56
N VAL A 133 -13.07 10.00 2.39
CA VAL A 133 -12.46 9.49 1.16
C VAL A 133 -10.94 9.58 1.26
N TYR A 134 -10.42 10.71 1.74
CA TYR A 134 -8.98 10.94 1.87
C TYR A 134 -8.33 10.20 3.05
N LEU A 135 -9.11 9.71 4.02
CA LEU A 135 -8.63 8.87 5.12
C LEU A 135 -7.91 7.60 4.62
N ALA A 136 -8.26 7.11 3.43
CA ALA A 136 -7.56 6.00 2.79
C ALA A 136 -6.03 6.26 2.64
N ILE A 137 -5.62 7.52 2.52
CA ILE A 137 -4.22 7.93 2.34
C ILE A 137 -3.39 7.66 3.60
N PRO A 138 -3.65 8.31 4.76
CA PRO A 138 -2.87 8.04 5.97
C PRO A 138 -3.04 6.59 6.44
N LEU A 139 -4.23 6.00 6.27
CA LEU A 139 -4.47 4.62 6.68
C LEU A 139 -3.62 3.61 5.88
N SER A 140 -3.55 3.75 4.55
CA SER A 140 -2.66 2.93 3.72
C SER A 140 -1.19 3.19 4.05
N GLY A 141 -0.80 4.44 4.32
CA GLY A 141 0.53 4.81 4.79
C GLY A 141 0.95 4.08 6.07
N CYS A 142 0.05 3.99 7.05
CA CYS A 142 0.31 3.23 8.28
C CYS A 142 0.57 1.75 8.01
N PHE A 143 -0.24 1.10 7.16
CA PHE A 143 -0.01 -0.28 6.76
C PHE A 143 1.33 -0.45 6.02
N MET A 144 1.66 0.48 5.12
CA MET A 144 2.94 0.47 4.41
C MET A 144 4.13 0.54 5.38
N LEU A 145 4.06 1.41 6.39
CA LEU A 145 5.11 1.53 7.40
C LEU A 145 5.33 0.23 8.17
N ILE A 146 4.26 -0.47 8.54
CA ILE A 146 4.37 -1.76 9.24
C ILE A 146 5.13 -2.78 8.37
N TYR A 147 4.83 -2.86 7.06
CA TYR A 147 5.54 -3.76 6.16
C TYR A 147 7.00 -3.36 5.96
N LEU A 148 7.30 -2.08 5.81
CA LEU A 148 8.66 -1.58 5.61
C LEU A 148 9.54 -1.78 6.83
N LEU A 149 9.02 -1.51 8.03
CA LEU A 149 9.74 -1.78 9.29
C LEU A 149 10.07 -3.26 9.43
N ARG A 150 9.12 -4.13 9.07
CA ARG A 150 9.36 -5.57 9.05
C ARG A 150 10.45 -5.96 8.06
N ASP A 151 10.43 -5.41 6.84
CA ASP A 151 11.45 -5.73 5.84
C ASP A 151 12.85 -5.27 6.26
N ILE A 152 12.94 -4.12 6.94
CA ILE A 152 14.19 -3.63 7.54
C ILE A 152 14.69 -4.61 8.61
N ILE A 153 13.82 -5.07 9.53
CA ILE A 153 14.18 -6.02 10.59
C ILE A 153 14.66 -7.35 9.99
N ASP A 154 13.94 -7.89 9.01
CA ASP A 154 14.30 -9.14 8.34
C ASP A 154 15.66 -9.00 7.63
N ASN A 155 15.94 -7.85 6.99
CA ASN A 155 17.24 -7.56 6.35
C ASN A 155 18.39 -7.49 7.36
N PHE A 156 18.19 -6.85 8.52
CA PHE A 156 19.20 -6.82 9.60
C PHE A 156 19.50 -8.21 10.18
N HIS A 157 18.49 -9.07 10.33
CA HIS A 157 18.71 -10.44 10.84
C HIS A 157 19.55 -11.28 9.87
N HIS A 158 19.35 -11.12 8.56
CA HIS A 158 20.17 -11.77 7.54
C HIS A 158 21.64 -11.30 7.55
N LEU A 159 21.90 -10.04 7.86
CA LEU A 159 23.27 -9.50 7.99
C LEU A 159 23.99 -10.08 9.22
N ASN A 160 23.29 -10.20 10.36
CA ASN A 160 23.89 -10.76 11.58
C ASN A 160 24.27 -12.24 11.46
N LEU A 161 23.52 -13.04 10.68
CA LEU A 161 23.82 -14.45 10.45
C LEU A 161 25.03 -14.67 9.54
N LYS A 162 25.29 -13.75 8.60
CA LYS A 162 26.48 -13.81 7.73
C LYS A 162 27.74 -13.32 8.43
N SER A 163 27.61 -12.56 9.51
CA SER A 163 28.73 -12.09 10.35
C SER A 163 29.15 -13.05 11.47
N SER A 164 28.42 -14.14 11.73
CA SER A 164 28.88 -15.21 12.65
C SER A 164 30.01 -16.01 11.98
N PRO A 165 31.27 -15.83 12.38
CA PRO A 165 32.36 -16.68 11.91
C PRO A 165 32.35 -17.92 12.80
N LEU A 166 31.80 -19.03 12.33
CA LEU A 166 32.11 -20.32 12.92
C LEU A 166 33.14 -21.02 12.04
N SER A 167 34.29 -21.22 12.68
CA SER A 167 35.46 -22.02 12.32
C SER A 167 36.26 -21.60 11.08
N ASP A 168 37.16 -20.65 11.33
CA ASP A 168 38.59 -20.84 11.04
C ASP A 168 39.03 -22.29 11.33
N ASN A 169 39.90 -22.85 10.49
CA ASN A 169 40.46 -24.20 10.56
C ASN A 169 39.54 -25.41 10.30
N GLN A 170 39.39 -25.75 9.02
CA GLN A 170 39.81 -27.08 8.58
C GLN A 170 40.91 -26.92 7.53
N GLY A 171 42.09 -26.53 8.01
CA GLY A 171 43.32 -27.04 7.43
C GLY A 171 43.56 -28.42 8.04
N GLU A 172 43.37 -29.45 7.21
CA GLU A 172 44.14 -30.70 7.12
C GLU A 172 43.65 -31.48 5.89
#